data_AF-A0A4Y2ESX3-F1
#
_entry.id   AF-A0A4Y2ESX3-F1
#
_cell.length_a   1.000
_cell.length_b   1.000
_cell.length_c   1.000
_cell.angle_alpha   90.00
_cell.angle_beta   90.00
_cell.angle_gamma   90.00
#
_symmetry.space_group_name_H-M   'P 1'
#
loop_
_entity.id
_entity.type
_entity.pdbx_description
1 polymer ?
#
loop_
_entity_poly.entity_id
_entity_poly.type
_entity_poly.pdbx_seq_one_letter_code
_entity_poly.pdbx_strand_id
1 'polypeptide(L)'
;MAYILKGTPECVKSELKLFHLPPTQTAVENGQWIEFHSLSNVFDGGPLNFIFSGDEYLDLIQTLLYVQAKILKADGSSILKEIKTGDNDSPETQIGPVNLFLHSLFSQVDVSLNDRLVSNSSNTYPYRSFIETLLNHCFDNKTSQLTSEMFYKDSDNGLEKRSKFFKSSATVDMIGGLHSDLFYQERLLLNLVDLKIKLIRSKPEFCLQGEEGHKVVLEKISLFVRKVRVSPGVILGHVNALEKETTKYPINGVLCKVYSVPQGNMPIIQDNISLDRCQKELL
;
A
#
# COMPACT_ATOMS: atom_id res chain seq x y z
N MET A 1 0.80 -31.75 -2.77
CA MET A 1 -0.26 -31.87 -3.80
C MET A 1 -0.64 -30.45 -4.19
N ALA A 2 -0.42 -30.03 -5.43
CA ALA A 2 -0.79 -28.69 -5.86
C ALA A 2 -2.31 -28.62 -6.03
N TYR A 3 -2.97 -27.64 -5.42
CA TYR A 3 -4.39 -27.39 -5.64
C TYR A 3 -4.59 -26.90 -7.08
N ILE A 4 -5.21 -27.72 -7.92
CA ILE A 4 -5.53 -27.38 -9.32
C ILE A 4 -6.85 -26.61 -9.31
N LEU A 5 -6.84 -25.38 -9.82
CA LEU A 5 -8.06 -24.61 -10.04
C LEU A 5 -8.85 -25.24 -11.18
N LYS A 6 -10.12 -25.57 -10.94
CA LYS A 6 -10.98 -26.23 -11.95
C LYS A 6 -11.09 -25.34 -13.20
N GLY A 7 -10.62 -25.85 -14.34
CA GLY A 7 -10.64 -25.15 -15.63
C GLY A 7 -9.35 -24.42 -16.03
N THR A 8 -8.28 -24.46 -15.22
CA THR A 8 -6.97 -23.92 -15.64
C THR A 8 -6.19 -24.94 -16.49
N PRO A 9 -5.63 -24.55 -17.65
CA PRO A 9 -4.79 -25.43 -18.44
C PRO A 9 -3.46 -25.71 -17.72
N GLU A 10 -2.88 -26.89 -17.96
CA GLU A 10 -1.54 -27.21 -17.46
C GLU A 10 -0.49 -26.31 -18.14
N CYS A 11 0.45 -25.78 -17.35
CA CYS A 11 1.55 -24.98 -17.87
C CYS A 11 2.91 -25.55 -17.43
N VAL A 12 3.90 -25.46 -18.30
CA VAL A 12 5.28 -25.84 -18.02
C VAL A 12 6.07 -24.61 -17.58
N LYS A 13 6.89 -24.75 -16.53
CA LYS A 13 7.82 -23.70 -16.07
C LYS A 13 8.72 -23.23 -17.22
N SER A 14 8.96 -21.91 -17.30
CA SER A 14 9.82 -21.30 -18.31
C SER A 14 11.24 -21.88 -18.33
N GLU A 15 11.77 -22.24 -17.16
CA GLU A 15 13.10 -22.79 -16.95
C GLU A 15 13.27 -24.18 -17.57
N LEU A 16 12.16 -24.88 -17.85
CA LEU A 16 12.16 -26.17 -18.54
C LEU A 16 12.12 -26.03 -20.07
N LYS A 17 11.92 -24.81 -20.61
CA LYS A 17 11.90 -24.55 -22.06
C LYS A 17 13.32 -24.37 -22.62
N LEU A 18 14.21 -25.31 -22.33
CA LEU A 18 15.66 -25.21 -22.58
C LEU A 18 16.04 -25.15 -24.07
N PHE A 19 15.17 -25.62 -24.96
CA PHE A 19 15.43 -25.70 -26.41
C PHE A 19 14.73 -24.61 -27.22
N HIS A 20 14.04 -23.68 -26.56
CA HIS A 20 13.39 -22.56 -27.23
C HIS A 20 14.15 -21.27 -26.96
N LEU A 21 14.35 -20.48 -28.02
CA LEU A 21 14.82 -19.11 -27.87
C LEU A 21 13.80 -18.29 -27.08
N PRO A 22 14.22 -17.47 -26.11
CA PRO A 22 13.31 -16.62 -25.36
C PRO A 22 12.64 -15.62 -26.33
N PRO A 23 11.29 -15.50 -26.31
CA PRO A 23 10.60 -14.54 -27.16
C PRO A 23 10.97 -13.11 -26.77
N THR A 24 11.04 -12.21 -27.76
CA THR A 24 11.24 -10.78 -27.51
C THR A 24 9.90 -10.09 -27.35
N GLN A 25 9.73 -9.33 -26.26
CA GLN A 25 8.52 -8.55 -26.05
C GLN A 25 8.54 -7.27 -26.90
N THR A 26 7.67 -7.20 -27.89
CA THR A 26 7.48 -6.02 -28.77
C THR A 26 6.10 -5.40 -28.63
N ALA A 27 5.20 -6.01 -27.87
CA ALA A 27 3.82 -5.55 -27.74
C ALA A 27 3.67 -4.33 -26.82
N VAL A 28 4.58 -4.12 -25.87
CA VAL A 28 4.62 -2.92 -25.03
C VAL A 28 5.56 -1.92 -25.68
N GLU A 29 5.02 -0.82 -26.21
CA GLU A 29 5.77 0.20 -26.95
C GLU A 29 6.43 1.21 -26.02
N ASN A 30 5.71 1.65 -24.98
CA ASN A 30 6.19 2.66 -24.04
C ASN A 30 5.51 2.50 -22.68
N GLY A 31 6.16 2.97 -21.61
CA GLY A 31 5.58 3.07 -20.28
C GLY A 31 6.02 4.35 -19.59
N GLN A 32 5.08 5.11 -19.04
CA GLN A 32 5.32 6.41 -18.41
C GLN A 32 4.64 6.50 -17.04
N TRP A 33 5.33 7.05 -16.04
CA TRP A 33 4.72 7.39 -14.76
C TRP A 33 4.07 8.76 -14.84
N ILE A 34 2.82 8.84 -14.38
CA ILE A 34 2.08 10.10 -14.31
C ILE A 34 1.70 10.33 -12.85
N GLU A 35 1.93 11.56 -12.39
CA GLU A 35 1.56 12.02 -11.06
C GLU A 35 0.08 12.44 -11.05
N PHE A 36 -0.70 11.85 -10.16
CA PHE A 36 -2.08 12.21 -9.89
C PHE A 36 -2.20 12.83 -8.50
N HIS A 37 -2.85 13.98 -8.42
CA HIS A 37 -3.15 14.63 -7.15
C HIS A 37 -4.51 14.19 -6.63
N SER A 38 -4.71 14.29 -5.30
CA SER A 38 -6.02 14.01 -4.72
C SER A 38 -7.04 15.07 -5.16
N LEU A 39 -8.27 14.63 -5.42
CA LEU A 39 -9.41 15.52 -5.65
C LEU A 39 -9.88 16.20 -4.37
N SER A 40 -9.69 15.54 -3.23
CA SER A 40 -10.04 16.07 -1.91
C SER A 40 -8.94 16.99 -1.42
N ASN A 41 -9.32 18.01 -0.65
CA ASN A 41 -8.36 18.85 0.04
C ASN A 41 -7.60 18.03 1.11
N VAL A 42 -6.27 18.14 1.11
CA VAL A 42 -5.39 17.35 1.97
C VAL A 42 -5.48 17.77 3.45
N PHE A 43 -5.86 19.03 3.69
CA PHE A 43 -5.86 19.65 5.02
C PHE A 43 -7.10 19.33 5.86
N ASP A 44 -8.22 18.94 5.24
CA ASP A 44 -9.53 18.84 5.92
C ASP A 44 -9.69 17.58 6.78
N GLY A 45 -8.63 16.77 6.92
CA GLY A 45 -8.66 15.51 7.68
C GLY A 45 -9.57 14.42 7.09
N GLY A 46 -10.31 14.73 6.02
CA GLY A 46 -11.23 13.85 5.34
C GLY A 46 -10.55 12.80 4.47
N PRO A 47 -11.36 11.93 3.84
CA PRO A 47 -10.85 10.90 2.94
C PRO A 47 -10.28 11.52 1.66
N LEU A 48 -9.16 10.97 1.21
CA LEU A 48 -8.44 11.39 0.01
C LEU A 48 -8.88 10.51 -1.15
N ASN A 49 -9.46 11.11 -2.18
CA ASN A 49 -9.93 10.39 -3.36
C ASN A 49 -9.00 10.67 -4.54
N PHE A 50 -8.61 9.61 -5.25
CA PHE A 50 -7.94 9.65 -6.54
C PHE A 50 -8.85 8.97 -7.55
N ILE A 51 -9.06 9.62 -8.68
CA ILE A 51 -9.81 9.05 -9.80
C ILE A 51 -8.91 9.11 -11.01
N PHE A 52 -8.78 7.98 -11.67
CA PHE A 52 -8.06 7.83 -12.91
C PHE A 52 -9.01 7.30 -13.97
N SER A 53 -9.08 8.04 -15.08
CA SER A 53 -9.78 7.66 -16.31
C SER A 53 -8.81 7.90 -17.47
N GLY A 54 -8.64 6.91 -18.35
CA GLY A 54 -7.73 7.08 -19.48
C GLY A 54 -7.77 5.98 -20.53
N ASP A 55 -7.20 6.31 -21.69
CA ASP A 55 -7.23 5.50 -22.90
C ASP A 55 -6.05 4.52 -23.03
N GLU A 56 -5.06 4.64 -22.14
CA GLU A 56 -3.90 3.74 -22.05
C GLU A 56 -4.12 2.67 -20.98
N TYR A 57 -3.38 1.56 -21.10
CA TYR A 57 -3.41 0.48 -20.12
C TYR A 57 -2.70 0.93 -18.85
N LEU A 58 -3.05 0.36 -17.70
CA LEU A 58 -2.38 0.66 -16.43
C LEU A 58 -1.59 -0.53 -15.91
N ASP A 59 -0.38 -0.23 -15.45
CA ASP A 59 0.47 -1.16 -14.74
C ASP A 59 0.34 -0.90 -13.23
N LEU A 60 -0.59 -1.63 -12.59
CA LEU A 60 -0.98 -1.39 -11.20
C LEU A 60 0.15 -1.73 -10.21
N ILE A 61 0.95 -2.77 -10.48
CA ILE A 61 2.04 -3.18 -9.57
C ILE A 61 3.12 -2.11 -9.41
N GLN A 62 3.25 -1.22 -10.40
CA GLN A 62 4.22 -0.11 -10.37
C GLN A 62 3.60 1.22 -9.91
N THR A 63 2.43 1.14 -9.27
CA THR A 63 1.80 2.31 -8.65
C THR A 63 2.46 2.64 -7.32
N LEU A 64 2.89 3.89 -7.17
CA LEU A 64 3.55 4.40 -5.97
C LEU A 64 2.74 5.54 -5.35
N LEU A 65 2.52 5.46 -4.05
CA LEU A 65 1.96 6.53 -3.24
C LEU A 65 3.10 7.40 -2.70
N TYR A 66 3.05 8.69 -2.99
CA TYR A 66 3.95 9.70 -2.45
C TYR A 66 3.20 10.57 -1.45
N VAL A 67 3.78 10.74 -0.27
CA VAL A 67 3.22 11.55 0.82
C VAL A 67 4.30 12.42 1.42
N GLN A 68 3.98 13.69 1.59
CA GLN A 68 4.76 14.65 2.32
C GLN A 68 4.03 14.99 3.63
N ALA A 69 4.66 14.71 4.78
CA ALA A 69 4.03 14.86 6.08
C ALA A 69 4.93 15.58 7.09
N LYS A 70 4.30 16.24 8.06
CA LYS A 70 4.95 16.84 9.23
C LYS A 70 4.19 16.50 10.51
N ILE A 71 4.88 16.51 11.63
CA ILE A 71 4.29 16.32 12.96
C ILE A 71 4.29 17.68 13.67
N LEU A 72 3.12 18.11 14.13
CA LEU A 72 2.93 19.33 14.91
C LEU A 72 2.32 19.00 16.26
N LYS A 73 2.42 19.92 17.22
CA LYS A 73 1.60 19.88 18.43
C LYS A 73 0.12 20.13 18.09
N ALA A 74 -0.78 19.75 18.98
CA ALA A 74 -2.23 19.89 18.77
C ALA A 74 -2.63 21.35 18.51
N ASP A 75 -1.97 22.29 19.21
CA ASP A 75 -2.09 23.74 19.05
C ASP A 75 -1.58 24.27 17.69
N GLY A 76 -0.93 23.42 16.89
CA GLY A 76 -0.34 23.78 15.59
C GLY A 76 1.05 24.39 15.67
N SER A 77 1.61 24.52 16.88
CA SER A 77 3.01 24.94 17.04
C SER A 77 3.98 23.83 16.64
N SER A 78 5.18 24.22 16.24
CA SER A 78 6.24 23.27 15.93
C SER A 78 6.73 22.57 17.20
N ILE A 79 7.21 21.34 17.04
CA ILE A 79 7.93 20.62 18.08
C ILE A 79 9.25 21.37 18.29
N LEU A 80 9.28 22.31 19.23
CA LEU A 80 10.49 23.01 19.61
C LEU A 80 11.48 21.96 20.14
N LYS A 81 12.74 22.03 19.69
CA LYS A 81 13.83 21.42 20.44
C LYS A 81 13.91 22.23 21.72
N GLU A 82 13.50 21.68 22.85
CA GLU A 82 14.04 22.22 24.09
C GLU A 82 15.52 21.81 24.11
N ILE A 83 16.38 22.80 23.87
CA ILE A 83 17.78 22.71 24.24
C ILE A 83 17.77 22.59 25.76
N LYS A 84 17.85 21.39 26.32
CA LYS A 84 18.16 21.22 27.73
C LYS A 84 19.68 21.24 27.92
N THR A 85 20.22 22.44 28.08
CA THR A 85 21.37 22.65 28.96
C THR A 85 20.86 22.60 30.39
N GLY A 86 20.95 21.43 31.04
CA GLY A 86 20.57 21.25 32.44
C GLY A 86 20.63 19.78 32.84
N ASP A 87 21.58 19.43 33.71
CA ASP A 87 22.00 18.06 34.06
C ASP A 87 20.97 17.18 34.80
N ASN A 88 19.68 17.55 34.96
CA ASN A 88 18.77 16.81 35.85
C ASN A 88 17.28 16.78 35.45
N ASP A 89 16.94 16.68 34.17
CA ASP A 89 15.54 16.55 33.75
C ASP A 89 15.26 15.19 33.09
N SER A 90 14.14 14.59 33.49
CA SER A 90 13.53 13.38 32.91
C SER A 90 13.66 13.33 31.39
N PRO A 91 13.90 12.15 30.77
CA PRO A 91 14.02 12.04 29.33
C PRO A 91 12.73 12.57 28.70
N GLU A 92 12.83 13.64 27.91
CA GLU A 92 11.70 14.12 27.11
C GLU A 92 11.10 12.92 26.38
N THR A 93 9.80 12.73 26.53
CA THR A 93 9.08 11.63 25.91
C THR A 93 9.28 11.73 24.41
N GLN A 94 10.11 10.87 23.85
CA GLN A 94 10.47 10.89 22.45
C GLN A 94 9.21 10.62 21.61
N ILE A 95 8.62 11.68 21.06
CA ILE A 95 7.53 11.57 20.09
C ILE A 95 8.12 11.21 18.74
N GLY A 96 7.62 10.12 18.17
CA GLY A 96 8.01 9.65 16.85
C GLY A 96 6.85 8.98 16.13
N PRO A 97 6.97 8.79 14.82
CA PRO A 97 6.01 8.00 14.09
C PRO A 97 6.16 6.51 14.42
N VAL A 98 5.03 5.81 14.36
CA VAL A 98 5.00 4.35 14.37
C VAL A 98 5.77 3.80 13.16
N ASN A 99 6.23 2.57 13.28
CA ASN A 99 6.94 1.88 12.22
C ASN A 99 6.08 1.78 10.94
N LEU A 100 6.72 1.81 9.77
CA LEU A 100 6.02 1.84 8.48
C LEU A 100 5.00 3.00 8.42
N PHE A 101 5.51 4.22 8.68
CA PHE A 101 4.67 5.40 8.89
C PHE A 101 3.79 5.71 7.68
N LEU A 102 4.31 5.56 6.45
CA LEU A 102 3.56 5.85 5.22
C LEU A 102 2.20 5.14 5.18
N HIS A 103 2.18 3.84 5.52
CA HIS A 103 0.96 3.05 5.54
C HIS A 103 0.13 3.27 6.80
N SER A 104 0.79 3.55 7.93
CA SER A 104 0.12 3.85 9.19
C SER A 104 -0.74 5.12 9.12
N LEU A 105 -0.46 6.03 8.19
CA LEU A 105 -1.26 7.24 7.93
C LEU A 105 -2.72 6.96 7.50
N PHE A 106 -3.01 5.76 7.00
CA PHE A 106 -4.32 5.41 6.45
C PHE A 106 -4.91 4.18 7.13
N SER A 107 -6.13 4.28 7.66
CA SER A 107 -6.78 3.15 8.34
C SER A 107 -7.38 2.16 7.34
N GLN A 108 -7.76 2.66 6.17
CA GLN A 108 -8.44 1.90 5.13
C GLN A 108 -8.09 2.45 3.74
N VAL A 109 -7.92 1.53 2.79
CA VAL A 109 -7.66 1.81 1.38
C VAL A 109 -8.70 1.08 0.55
N ASP A 110 -9.61 1.83 -0.04
CA ASP A 110 -10.64 1.31 -0.93
C ASP A 110 -10.24 1.51 -2.38
N VAL A 111 -10.35 0.46 -3.17
CA VAL A 111 -10.01 0.42 -4.59
C VAL A 111 -11.23 -0.05 -5.35
N SER A 112 -11.73 0.80 -6.25
CA SER A 112 -12.89 0.52 -7.09
C SER A 112 -12.52 0.61 -8.56
N LEU A 113 -13.09 -0.30 -9.36
CA LEU A 113 -13.01 -0.31 -10.83
C LEU A 113 -14.41 -0.05 -11.39
N ASN A 114 -14.59 0.98 -12.23
CA ASN A 114 -15.89 1.40 -12.77
C ASN A 114 -16.98 1.48 -11.67
N ASP A 115 -16.65 2.17 -10.57
CA ASP A 115 -17.46 2.30 -9.34
C ASP A 115 -17.80 1.01 -8.57
N ARG A 116 -17.33 -0.15 -9.03
CA ARG A 116 -17.43 -1.40 -8.27
C ARG A 116 -16.23 -1.55 -7.34
N LEU A 117 -16.48 -1.62 -6.03
CA LEU A 117 -15.45 -1.89 -5.03
C LEU A 117 -14.85 -3.28 -5.25
N VAL A 118 -13.52 -3.35 -5.35
CA VAL A 118 -12.74 -4.56 -5.55
C VAL A 118 -11.98 -4.96 -4.29
N SER A 119 -11.47 -3.98 -3.55
CA SER A 119 -10.76 -4.22 -2.29
C SER A 119 -11.70 -4.57 -1.14
N ASN A 120 -11.18 -5.24 -0.11
CA ASN A 120 -11.90 -5.44 1.14
C ASN A 120 -11.83 -4.19 2.03
N SER A 121 -12.94 -3.46 2.16
CA SER A 121 -13.07 -2.28 3.02
C SER A 121 -12.99 -2.66 4.50
N SER A 122 -11.80 -2.52 5.08
CA SER A 122 -11.55 -2.78 6.50
C SER A 122 -10.58 -1.75 7.08
N ASN A 123 -10.81 -1.39 8.35
CA ASN A 123 -9.96 -0.44 9.09
C ASN A 123 -8.64 -1.06 9.60
N THR A 124 -8.24 -2.21 9.04
CA THR A 124 -7.05 -2.97 9.45
C THR A 124 -5.89 -2.82 8.48
N TYR A 125 -5.96 -1.85 7.56
CA TYR A 125 -4.94 -1.66 6.53
C TYR A 125 -3.52 -1.52 7.09
N PRO A 126 -3.26 -0.71 8.15
CA PRO A 126 -1.91 -0.60 8.71
C PRO A 126 -1.33 -1.92 9.23
N TYR A 127 -2.18 -2.76 9.83
CA TYR A 127 -1.77 -4.07 10.32
C TYR A 127 -1.44 -5.01 9.17
N ARG A 128 -2.29 -5.01 8.14
CA ARG A 128 -2.07 -5.80 6.92
C ARG A 128 -0.74 -5.41 6.28
N SER A 129 -0.54 -4.12 6.01
CA SER A 129 0.68 -3.62 5.36
C SER A 129 1.93 -3.94 6.16
N PHE A 130 1.87 -3.79 7.49
CA PHE A 130 3.00 -4.09 8.36
C PHE A 130 3.35 -5.58 8.36
N ILE A 131 2.35 -6.47 8.49
CA ILE A 131 2.56 -7.92 8.47
C ILE A 131 3.08 -8.39 7.10
N GLU A 132 2.49 -7.91 6.01
CA GLU A 132 2.96 -8.22 4.65
C GLU A 132 4.41 -7.75 4.45
N THR A 133 4.75 -6.54 4.90
CA THR A 133 6.11 -6.00 4.83
C THR A 133 7.10 -6.87 5.63
N LEU A 134 6.70 -7.32 6.82
CA LEU A 134 7.53 -8.17 7.66
C LEU A 134 7.73 -9.58 7.10
N LEU A 135 6.73 -10.17 6.46
CA LEU A 135 6.81 -11.55 5.98
C LEU A 135 7.38 -11.66 4.57
N ASN A 136 7.09 -10.71 3.69
CA ASN A 136 7.42 -10.83 2.26
C ASN A 136 8.77 -10.23 1.88
N HIS A 137 9.35 -9.34 2.70
CA HIS A 137 10.60 -8.68 2.36
C HIS A 137 11.82 -9.28 3.07
N CYS A 138 12.91 -9.41 2.31
CA CYS A 138 14.22 -9.81 2.80
C CYS A 138 14.85 -8.73 3.68
N PHE A 139 15.91 -9.11 4.40
CA PHE A 139 16.68 -8.19 5.25
C PHE A 139 17.21 -6.97 4.48
N ASP A 140 17.70 -7.19 3.26
CA ASP A 140 18.26 -6.11 2.43
C ASP A 140 17.20 -5.08 2.04
N ASN A 141 15.99 -5.51 1.63
CA ASN A 141 14.89 -4.60 1.34
C ASN A 141 14.46 -3.80 2.58
N LYS A 142 14.45 -4.43 3.76
CA LYS A 142 14.09 -3.82 5.04
C LYS A 142 15.08 -2.76 5.50
N THR A 143 16.34 -2.87 5.13
CA THR A 143 17.39 -1.91 5.48
C THR A 143 17.63 -0.84 4.41
N SER A 144 17.24 -1.11 3.16
CA SER A 144 17.37 -0.19 2.03
C SER A 144 16.02 0.40 1.60
N GLN A 145 15.33 -0.21 0.64
CA GLN A 145 14.14 0.34 -0.01
C GLN A 145 13.05 0.75 0.97
N LEU A 146 12.72 -0.09 1.96
CA LEU A 146 11.62 0.18 2.90
C LEU A 146 11.89 1.37 3.84
N THR A 147 13.11 1.90 3.87
CA THR A 147 13.38 3.16 4.57
C THR A 147 12.62 4.34 3.95
N SER A 148 12.26 4.29 2.65
CA SER A 148 11.42 5.30 1.99
C SER A 148 9.97 5.33 2.51
N GLU A 149 9.54 4.25 3.14
CA GLU A 149 8.22 4.09 3.77
C GLU A 149 8.29 4.26 5.30
N MET A 150 9.44 4.71 5.82
CA MET A 150 9.76 4.82 7.25
C MET A 150 9.77 3.48 8.00
N PHE A 151 10.15 2.39 7.34
CA PHE A 151 10.41 1.14 8.02
C PHE A 151 11.79 1.15 8.68
N TYR A 152 11.82 0.96 10.00
CA TYR A 152 13.05 0.77 10.78
C TYR A 152 12.83 -0.31 11.82
N LYS A 153 13.74 -1.28 11.91
CA LYS A 153 13.63 -2.36 12.90
C LYS A 153 13.66 -1.78 14.32
N ASP A 154 12.61 -2.06 15.09
CA ASP A 154 12.47 -1.47 16.43
C ASP A 154 13.50 -2.01 17.44
N SER A 155 14.03 -3.22 17.23
CA SER A 155 15.13 -3.77 18.04
C SER A 155 16.41 -2.92 18.00
N ASP A 156 16.60 -2.10 16.95
CA ASP A 156 17.84 -1.35 16.69
C ASP A 156 17.61 0.17 16.85
N ASN A 157 16.90 0.57 17.91
CA ASN A 157 16.45 1.95 18.18
C ASN A 157 15.65 2.55 17.00
N GLY A 158 14.75 1.76 16.40
CA GLY A 158 13.97 2.16 15.24
C GLY A 158 13.17 3.46 15.45
N LEU A 159 12.52 3.59 16.62
CA LEU A 159 11.79 4.81 16.98
C LEU A 159 12.70 6.04 17.01
N GLU A 160 13.92 5.91 17.54
CA GLU A 160 14.84 7.03 17.63
C GLU A 160 15.29 7.51 16.25
N LYS A 161 15.57 6.57 15.34
CA LYS A 161 15.91 6.85 13.94
C LYS A 161 14.76 7.54 13.22
N ARG A 162 13.53 7.03 13.35
CA ARG A 162 12.34 7.62 12.74
C ARG A 162 12.05 9.03 13.27
N SER A 163 12.13 9.22 14.58
CA SER A 163 11.88 10.51 15.24
C SER A 163 12.86 11.59 14.79
N LYS A 164 14.10 11.22 14.43
CA LYS A 164 15.12 12.18 13.95
C LYS A 164 14.69 12.93 12.69
N PHE A 165 13.91 12.30 11.80
CA PHE A 165 13.45 12.95 10.56
C PHE A 165 12.42 14.04 10.80
N PHE A 166 11.61 13.93 11.86
CA PHE A 166 10.54 14.88 12.19
C PHE A 166 10.96 15.91 13.26
N LYS A 167 12.25 15.97 13.61
CA LYS A 167 12.77 16.97 14.54
C LYS A 167 12.47 18.38 14.04
N SER A 168 12.10 19.27 14.97
CA SER A 168 11.73 20.65 14.64
C SER A 168 10.55 20.78 13.68
N SER A 169 9.66 19.77 13.66
CA SER A 169 8.53 19.69 12.72
C SER A 169 8.95 19.79 11.25
N ALA A 170 10.12 19.24 10.92
CA ALA A 170 10.56 19.13 9.56
C ALA A 170 9.59 18.28 8.74
N THR A 171 9.40 18.71 7.50
CA THR A 171 8.62 17.99 6.51
C THR A 171 9.44 16.83 5.97
N VAL A 172 8.81 15.66 5.88
CA VAL A 172 9.43 14.43 5.39
C VAL A 172 8.65 13.91 4.19
N ASP A 173 9.40 13.63 3.12
CA ASP A 173 8.93 12.96 1.91
C ASP A 173 9.02 11.44 2.07
N MET A 174 7.94 10.75 1.71
CA MET A 174 7.83 9.29 1.76
C MET A 174 7.22 8.79 0.46
N ILE A 175 7.66 7.62 0.01
CA ILE A 175 7.14 6.97 -1.20
C ILE A 175 7.15 5.45 -1.05
N GLY A 176 6.08 4.79 -1.49
CA GLY A 176 5.90 3.35 -1.34
C GLY A 176 4.74 2.78 -2.16
N GLY A 177 4.65 1.45 -2.24
CA GLY A 177 3.58 0.76 -2.99
C GLY A 177 2.30 0.61 -2.17
N LEU A 178 1.13 0.57 -2.80
CA LEU A 178 -0.13 0.35 -2.07
C LEU A 178 -0.34 -1.13 -1.72
N HIS A 179 -0.57 -1.42 -0.43
CA HIS A 179 -0.94 -2.77 0.05
C HIS A 179 -2.41 -3.13 -0.21
N SER A 180 -2.75 -3.50 -1.45
CA SER A 180 -4.08 -3.99 -1.81
C SER A 180 -3.96 -5.13 -2.82
N ASP A 181 -4.89 -6.08 -2.78
CA ASP A 181 -4.81 -7.33 -3.54
C ASP A 181 -4.68 -7.09 -5.06
N LEU A 182 -5.35 -6.05 -5.56
CA LEU A 182 -5.31 -5.65 -6.97
C LEU A 182 -3.95 -5.06 -7.40
N PHE A 183 -3.15 -4.55 -6.47
CA PHE A 183 -1.83 -3.98 -6.77
C PHE A 183 -0.73 -5.03 -6.80
N TYR A 184 -1.01 -6.28 -6.41
CA TYR A 184 -0.05 -7.38 -6.48
C TYR A 184 -0.18 -8.27 -7.72
N GLN A 185 -1.21 -8.06 -8.55
CA GLN A 185 -1.38 -8.80 -9.79
C GLN A 185 -0.58 -8.15 -10.93
N GLU A 186 0.08 -8.97 -11.74
CA GLU A 186 1.04 -8.51 -12.78
C GLU A 186 0.39 -8.17 -14.14
N ARG A 187 -0.91 -8.43 -14.33
CA ARG A 187 -1.60 -8.14 -15.58
C ARG A 187 -1.91 -6.65 -15.68
N LEU A 188 -1.72 -6.10 -16.88
CA LEU A 188 -2.12 -4.73 -17.15
C LEU A 188 -3.64 -4.58 -17.05
N LEU A 189 -4.10 -3.56 -16.34
CA LEU A 189 -5.50 -3.18 -16.37
C LEU A 189 -5.82 -2.62 -17.75
N LEU A 190 -6.92 -3.10 -18.35
CA LEU A 190 -7.39 -2.61 -19.64
C LEU A 190 -7.65 -1.11 -19.59
N ASN A 191 -7.52 -0.47 -20.75
CA ASN A 191 -7.93 0.91 -20.94
C ASN A 191 -9.46 1.07 -20.80
N LEU A 192 -9.93 2.31 -20.63
CA LEU A 192 -11.35 2.63 -20.42
C LEU A 192 -11.96 1.98 -19.16
N VAL A 193 -11.12 1.62 -18.19
CA VAL A 193 -11.54 1.22 -16.85
C VAL A 193 -11.17 2.34 -15.87
N ASP A 194 -12.17 2.91 -15.23
CA ASP A 194 -12.00 3.95 -14.23
C ASP A 194 -11.48 3.34 -12.92
N LEU A 195 -10.28 3.74 -12.53
CA LEU A 195 -9.68 3.35 -11.26
C LEU A 195 -9.93 4.46 -10.24
N LYS A 196 -10.66 4.14 -9.18
CA LYS A 196 -10.90 5.03 -8.04
C LYS A 196 -10.21 4.46 -6.81
N ILE A 197 -9.35 5.25 -6.18
CA ILE A 197 -8.69 4.90 -4.91
C ILE A 197 -9.12 5.91 -3.86
N LYS A 198 -9.65 5.41 -2.74
CA LYS A 198 -10.04 6.22 -1.59
C LYS A 198 -9.22 5.80 -0.39
N LEU A 199 -8.46 6.75 0.15
CA LEU A 199 -7.64 6.58 1.35
C LEU A 199 -8.35 7.25 2.53
N ILE A 200 -8.65 6.51 3.57
CA ILE A 200 -9.22 7.03 4.82
C ILE A 200 -8.09 7.22 5.82
N ARG A 201 -7.98 8.41 6.40
CA ARG A 201 -6.89 8.76 7.32
C ARG A 201 -7.04 8.03 8.66
N SER A 202 -5.92 7.49 9.14
CA SER A 202 -5.79 6.98 10.50
C SER A 202 -5.86 8.10 11.53
N LYS A 203 -6.25 7.75 12.75
CA LYS A 203 -6.21 8.69 13.87
C LYS A 203 -4.75 8.94 14.33
N PRO A 204 -4.42 10.15 14.82
CA PRO A 204 -3.07 10.46 15.27
C PRO A 204 -2.53 9.53 16.36
N GLU A 205 -3.41 9.00 17.23
CA GLU A 205 -3.03 8.10 18.33
C GLU A 205 -2.51 6.74 17.82
N PHE A 206 -2.89 6.37 16.60
CA PHE A 206 -2.35 5.17 15.94
C PHE A 206 -1.04 5.48 15.20
N CYS A 207 -0.93 6.66 14.58
CA CYS A 207 0.21 7.02 13.74
C CYS A 207 1.46 7.38 14.54
N LEU A 208 1.29 7.85 15.77
CA LEU A 208 2.35 8.41 16.61
C LEU A 208 2.55 7.55 17.87
N GLN A 209 3.81 7.44 18.29
CA GLN A 209 4.23 6.82 19.52
C GLN A 209 4.91 7.88 20.39
N GLY A 210 4.43 8.07 21.63
CA GLY A 210 4.95 9.06 22.56
C GLY A 210 3.84 9.79 23.31
N GLU A 211 4.13 11.03 23.72
CA GLU A 211 3.19 11.87 24.46
C GLU A 211 2.00 12.29 23.59
N GLU A 212 0.81 12.29 24.22
CA GLU A 212 -0.42 12.74 23.59
C GLU A 212 -0.38 14.24 23.23
N GLY A 213 -1.34 14.70 22.43
CA GLY A 213 -1.39 16.12 22.03
C GLY A 213 -0.54 16.48 20.82
N HIS A 214 -0.21 15.51 19.96
CA HIS A 214 0.45 15.72 18.68
C HIS A 214 -0.47 15.32 17.52
N LYS A 215 -0.33 16.01 16.38
CA LYS A 215 -1.10 15.75 15.17
C LYS A 215 -0.20 15.61 13.95
N VAL A 216 -0.61 14.76 13.03
CA VAL A 216 0.06 14.59 11.73
C VAL A 216 -0.63 15.46 10.68
N VAL A 217 0.13 16.35 10.06
CA VAL A 217 -0.33 17.19 8.95
C VAL A 217 0.29 16.69 7.66
N LEU A 218 -0.56 16.43 6.67
CA LEU A 218 -0.13 16.11 5.32
C LEU A 218 -0.04 17.42 4.53
N GLU A 219 1.08 17.66 3.87
CA GLU A 219 1.30 18.87 3.05
C GLU A 219 1.03 18.59 1.57
N LYS A 220 1.55 17.47 1.08
CA LYS A 220 1.35 17.02 -0.30
C LYS A 220 1.08 15.52 -0.32
N ILE A 221 0.19 15.10 -1.21
CA ILE A 221 -0.02 13.69 -1.52
C ILE A 221 -0.24 13.54 -3.02
N SER A 222 0.43 12.57 -3.60
CA SER A 222 0.31 12.24 -5.01
C SER A 222 0.40 10.74 -5.22
N LEU A 223 -0.25 10.25 -6.26
CA LEU A 223 -0.17 8.87 -6.71
C LEU A 223 0.52 8.82 -8.06
N PHE A 224 1.64 8.11 -8.14
CA PHE A 224 2.33 7.84 -9.40
C PHE A 224 1.81 6.54 -9.98
N VAL A 225 1.05 6.61 -11.07
CA VAL A 225 0.54 5.42 -11.77
C VAL A 225 1.29 5.28 -13.08
N ARG A 226 1.73 4.06 -13.41
CA ARG A 226 2.40 3.78 -14.67
C ARG A 226 1.37 3.47 -15.76
N LYS A 227 1.29 4.33 -16.77
CA LYS A 227 0.57 4.06 -18.01
C LYS A 227 1.45 3.28 -18.96
N VAL A 228 0.84 2.36 -19.69
CA VAL A 228 1.50 1.51 -20.67
C VAL A 228 0.81 1.65 -22.02
N ARG A 229 1.60 2.03 -23.02
CA ARG A 229 1.19 2.04 -24.42
C ARG A 229 1.46 0.67 -25.01
N VAL A 230 0.39 0.01 -25.41
CA VAL A 230 0.40 -1.31 -26.03
C VAL A 230 0.21 -1.15 -27.54
N SER A 231 0.81 -2.05 -28.32
CA SER A 231 0.73 -2.00 -29.78
C SER A 231 -0.73 -2.14 -30.28
N PRO A 232 -1.12 -1.44 -31.36
CA PRO A 232 -2.51 -1.43 -31.83
C PRO A 232 -3.07 -2.82 -32.16
N GLY A 233 -2.22 -3.74 -32.65
CA GLY A 233 -2.63 -5.10 -32.97
C GLY A 233 -3.08 -5.90 -31.74
N VAL A 234 -2.45 -5.68 -30.59
CA VAL A 234 -2.86 -6.31 -29.33
C VAL A 234 -4.13 -5.68 -28.78
N ILE A 235 -4.28 -4.36 -28.89
CA ILE A 235 -5.52 -3.67 -28.49
C ILE A 235 -6.71 -4.21 -29.30
N LEU A 236 -6.57 -4.31 -30.62
CA LEU A 236 -7.60 -4.88 -31.49
C LEU A 236 -7.89 -6.35 -31.14
N GLY A 237 -6.84 -7.12 -30.85
CA GLY A 237 -6.97 -8.50 -30.39
C GLY A 237 -7.79 -8.62 -29.09
N HIS A 238 -7.54 -7.73 -28.11
CA HIS A 238 -8.30 -7.68 -26.87
C HIS A 238 -9.75 -7.25 -27.09
N VAL A 239 -10.03 -6.27 -27.95
CA VAL A 239 -11.40 -5.87 -28.30
C VAL A 239 -12.18 -7.06 -28.89
N ASN A 240 -11.59 -7.78 -29.85
CA ASN A 240 -12.21 -8.96 -30.45
C ASN A 240 -12.40 -10.12 -29.45
N ALA A 241 -11.53 -10.22 -28.43
CA ALA A 241 -11.65 -11.21 -27.37
C ALA A 241 -12.77 -10.85 -26.38
N LEU A 242 -12.91 -9.56 -26.04
CA LEU A 242 -13.95 -9.04 -25.15
C LEU A 242 -15.37 -9.25 -25.69
N GLU A 243 -15.55 -9.30 -27.01
CA GLU A 243 -16.83 -9.68 -27.62
C GLU A 243 -17.25 -11.13 -27.33
N LYS A 244 -16.28 -12.00 -27.00
CA LYS A 244 -16.50 -13.44 -26.83
C LYS A 244 -16.42 -13.89 -25.37
N GLU A 245 -15.50 -13.30 -24.60
CA GLU A 245 -15.22 -13.70 -23.22
C GLU A 245 -14.84 -12.48 -22.37
N THR A 246 -15.15 -12.56 -21.07
CA THR A 246 -14.72 -11.55 -20.09
C THR A 246 -13.23 -11.67 -19.79
N THR A 247 -12.56 -10.53 -19.59
CA THR A 247 -11.21 -10.53 -19.00
C THR A 247 -11.22 -11.10 -17.60
N LYS A 248 -10.10 -11.74 -17.23
CA LYS A 248 -9.90 -12.35 -15.92
C LYS A 248 -8.64 -11.77 -15.28
N TYR A 249 -8.73 -11.34 -14.03
CA TYR A 249 -7.58 -10.85 -13.26
C TYR A 249 -7.34 -11.76 -12.03
N PRO A 250 -6.23 -12.51 -11.98
CA PRO A 250 -5.96 -13.39 -10.86
C PRO A 250 -5.53 -12.57 -9.65
N ILE A 251 -6.28 -12.67 -8.56
CA ILE A 251 -6.05 -11.92 -7.34
C ILE A 251 -5.98 -12.90 -6.17
N ASN A 252 -4.97 -12.69 -5.32
CA ASN A 252 -4.84 -13.41 -4.06
C ASN A 252 -5.42 -12.51 -2.97
N GLY A 253 -6.66 -12.78 -2.55
CA GLY A 253 -7.31 -11.99 -1.51
C GLY A 253 -6.70 -12.23 -0.14
N VAL A 254 -6.32 -11.16 0.56
CA VAL A 254 -5.92 -11.18 1.98
C VAL A 254 -7.04 -10.56 2.82
N LEU A 255 -7.48 -11.31 3.84
CA LEU A 255 -8.55 -10.87 4.73
C LEU A 255 -8.07 -10.87 6.19
N CYS A 256 -8.10 -9.69 6.82
CA CYS A 256 -7.85 -9.54 8.24
C CYS A 256 -9.16 -9.67 9.02
N LYS A 257 -9.20 -10.56 10.01
CA LYS A 257 -10.32 -10.68 10.96
C LYS A 257 -9.89 -10.13 12.32
N VAL A 258 -10.75 -9.33 12.93
CA VAL A 258 -10.52 -8.76 14.26
C VAL A 258 -11.35 -9.55 15.27
N TYR A 259 -10.71 -9.98 16.36
CA TYR A 259 -11.37 -10.65 17.47
C TYR A 259 -10.99 -9.94 18.77
N SER A 260 -12.00 -9.68 19.60
CA SER A 260 -11.79 -9.07 20.92
C SER A 260 -11.73 -10.18 21.97
N VAL A 261 -10.64 -10.21 22.73
CA VAL A 261 -10.44 -11.17 23.83
C VAL A 261 -10.63 -10.42 25.14
N PRO A 262 -11.65 -10.76 25.96
CA PRO A 262 -11.82 -10.14 27.27
C PRO A 262 -10.69 -10.57 28.20
N GLN A 263 -10.20 -9.61 29.00
CA GLN A 263 -9.13 -9.82 29.96
C GLN A 263 -9.53 -10.89 31.00
N GLY A 264 -8.72 -11.94 31.16
CA GLY A 264 -8.95 -13.03 32.12
C GLY A 264 -9.40 -14.37 31.51
N ASN A 265 -9.76 -14.41 30.22
CA ASN A 265 -10.03 -15.67 29.52
C ASN A 265 -8.72 -16.29 28.97
N MET A 266 -8.44 -17.56 29.31
CA MET A 266 -7.21 -18.25 28.90
C MET A 266 -7.35 -19.13 27.64
N PRO A 267 -8.41 -19.94 27.43
CA PRO A 267 -8.61 -20.62 26.15
C PRO A 267 -9.69 -19.94 25.31
N ILE A 268 -9.35 -19.59 24.08
CA ILE A 268 -10.31 -19.27 23.02
C ILE A 268 -10.16 -20.33 21.95
N ILE A 269 -11.24 -21.05 21.69
CA ILE A 269 -11.34 -21.97 20.55
C ILE A 269 -12.07 -21.21 19.45
N GLN A 270 -11.42 -21.05 18.30
CA GLN A 270 -12.05 -20.49 17.11
C GLN A 270 -12.03 -21.51 15.99
N ASP A 271 -13.23 -21.85 15.52
CA ASP A 271 -13.41 -22.64 14.30
C ASP A 271 -13.29 -21.72 13.07
N ASN A 272 -12.65 -22.19 12.00
CA ASN A 272 -12.50 -21.48 10.71
C ASN A 272 -11.70 -20.17 10.73
N ILE A 273 -10.53 -20.18 11.41
CA ILE A 273 -9.55 -19.08 11.37
C ILE A 273 -9.15 -18.78 9.92
N SER A 274 -8.83 -19.81 9.14
CA SER A 274 -8.82 -19.77 7.68
C SER A 274 -10.19 -20.20 7.16
N LEU A 275 -10.80 -19.41 6.27
CA LEU A 275 -11.84 -19.96 5.41
C LEU A 275 -11.21 -21.13 4.64
N ASP A 276 -11.96 -22.20 4.37
CA ASP A 276 -11.54 -23.35 3.54
C ASP A 276 -11.31 -22.99 2.05
N ARG A 277 -11.05 -21.70 1.80
CA ARG A 277 -10.92 -21.00 0.53
C ARG A 277 -9.54 -20.35 0.45
N CYS A 278 -8.50 -21.16 0.36
CA CYS A 278 -7.27 -20.73 -0.34
C CYS A 278 -7.55 -20.77 -1.86
N GLN A 279 -8.51 -19.98 -2.33
CA GLN A 279 -8.80 -19.85 -3.76
C GLN A 279 -8.22 -18.53 -4.26
N LYS A 280 -7.38 -18.61 -5.30
CA LYS A 280 -7.11 -17.44 -6.13
C LYS A 280 -8.45 -17.02 -6.74
N GLU A 281 -8.86 -15.80 -6.46
CA GLU A 281 -10.09 -15.26 -7.04
C GLU A 281 -9.75 -14.69 -8.42
N LEU A 282 -10.67 -14.83 -9.36
CA LEU A 282 -10.58 -14.19 -10.67
C LEU A 282 -11.55 -13.02 -10.64
N LEU A 283 -11.04 -11.81 -10.81
CA LEU A 283 -11.85 -10.63 -11.08
C LEU A 283 -12.26 -10.57 -12.55
#